data_AF-A0A2V3Y9J4-F1
#
_entry.id   AF-A0A2V3Y9J4-F1
#
_cell.length_a   1.000
_cell.length_b   1.000
_cell.length_c   1.000
_cell.angle_alpha   90.00
_cell.angle_beta   90.00
_cell.angle_gamma   90.00
#
_symmetry.space_group_name_H-M   'P 1'
#
loop_
_entity.id
_entity.type
_entity.pdbx_description
1 polymer ?
#
loop_
_entity_poly.entity_id
_entity_poly.type
_entity_poly.pdbx_seq_one_letter_code
_entity_poly.pdbx_strand_id
1 'polypeptide(L)'
;MCHCAALCGKDGMMTDRYILDKSVRGNDAVRASYNELTAKTFGFTFEEWYRQGFWTDKNVPYALRDGTKVISNVSVNPMDILWNGEMRRYVQLGTVMTDPEYRGRGLARILISEILKDWWDRCDAMFLFANDSVLDFYPRFGFIRESTYQFRRRVIPNPGGMRRLNMECSADRELLRSCYLKSNPFSQMTVVNNFELLMFYSISFMKNCIFYLKKFGAVIIAEYEDTVMTCYDIFCDPYQELEAILSAAAKEDTEFADLGFSPVSRDTCVPTEEEEDTLFLLKGKENIWKGRQLTFPHLFHT
;
A
#
# COMPACT_ATOMS: atom_id res chain seq x y z
N MET A 1 -19.37 2.03 -32.58
CA MET A 1 -20.28 3.16 -32.26
C MET A 1 -20.14 3.44 -30.78
N CYS A 2 -19.37 4.48 -30.44
CA CYS A 2 -19.15 4.90 -29.05
C CYS A 2 -20.37 5.67 -28.55
N HIS A 3 -20.96 5.23 -27.44
CA HIS A 3 -21.86 6.06 -26.66
C HIS A 3 -21.03 6.81 -25.61
N CYS A 4 -20.74 8.08 -25.87
CA CYS A 4 -20.37 9.05 -24.85
C CYS A 4 -21.63 9.36 -24.02
N ALA A 5 -21.67 8.88 -22.78
CA ALA A 5 -22.67 9.32 -21.82
C ALA A 5 -22.18 10.63 -21.17
N ALA A 6 -22.79 11.75 -21.55
CA ALA A 6 -22.65 13.01 -20.83
C ALA A 6 -23.45 12.92 -19.52
N LEU A 7 -22.78 13.10 -18.38
CA LEU A 7 -23.42 13.14 -17.07
C LEU A 7 -23.95 14.55 -16.81
N CYS A 8 -25.28 14.69 -16.72
CA CYS A 8 -25.94 15.94 -16.38
C CYS A 8 -26.46 15.86 -14.93
N GLY A 9 -25.98 16.73 -14.05
CA GLY A 9 -26.50 16.96 -12.70
C GLY A 9 -26.70 18.46 -12.50
N LYS A 10 -27.90 18.86 -12.07
CA LYS A 10 -28.28 20.25 -11.83
C LYS A 10 -27.48 20.84 -10.66
N ASP A 11 -27.10 22.10 -10.83
CA ASP A 11 -26.33 22.98 -9.94
C ASP A 11 -24.79 22.94 -10.09
N GLY A 12 -24.29 23.62 -11.15
CA GLY A 12 -23.12 24.51 -11.02
C GLY A 12 -21.69 23.94 -11.16
N MET A 13 -21.35 23.26 -12.26
CA MET A 13 -20.16 23.50 -13.11
C MET A 13 -19.99 22.34 -14.10
N MET A 14 -20.22 22.62 -15.38
CA MET A 14 -19.72 21.80 -16.48
C MET A 14 -18.20 21.84 -16.48
N THR A 15 -17.52 20.71 -16.58
CA THR A 15 -16.14 20.68 -17.05
C THR A 15 -16.08 19.92 -18.37
N ASP A 16 -16.60 20.54 -19.44
CA ASP A 16 -16.37 20.10 -20.84
C ASP A 16 -14.87 20.10 -21.24
N ARG A 17 -13.98 20.54 -20.32
CA ARG A 17 -12.56 20.73 -20.57
C ARG A 17 -11.69 19.51 -20.24
N TYR A 18 -12.05 18.70 -19.24
CA TYR A 18 -11.19 17.61 -18.78
C TYR A 18 -11.83 16.25 -18.98
N ILE A 19 -11.04 15.28 -19.43
CA ILE A 19 -11.50 13.92 -19.72
C ILE A 19 -11.08 13.01 -18.57
N LEU A 20 -12.04 12.30 -17.99
CA LEU A 20 -11.78 11.20 -17.06
C LEU A 20 -11.27 9.98 -17.82
N ASP A 21 -10.13 9.45 -17.38
CA ASP A 21 -9.48 8.30 -17.98
C ASP A 21 -9.11 7.27 -16.92
N LYS A 22 -9.76 6.11 -16.97
CA LYS A 22 -9.50 4.94 -16.13
C LYS A 22 -8.67 3.87 -16.87
N SER A 23 -8.21 4.18 -18.09
CA SER A 23 -7.50 3.28 -19.00
C SER A 23 -6.01 3.57 -19.09
N VAL A 24 -5.47 4.38 -18.17
CA VAL A 24 -4.06 4.85 -18.14
C VAL A 24 -3.07 3.74 -18.44
N ARG A 25 -3.21 2.57 -17.79
CA ARG A 25 -2.30 1.44 -17.97
C ARG A 25 -2.24 0.92 -19.40
N GLY A 26 -3.36 0.90 -20.12
CA GLY A 26 -3.46 0.32 -21.47
C GLY A 26 -3.21 1.30 -22.61
N ASN A 27 -3.00 2.59 -22.32
CA ASN A 27 -2.77 3.62 -23.33
C ASN A 27 -1.39 4.24 -23.15
N ASP A 28 -0.46 3.93 -24.06
CA ASP A 28 0.96 4.30 -23.92
C ASP A 28 1.18 5.82 -23.78
N ALA A 29 0.48 6.64 -24.56
CA ALA A 29 0.63 8.10 -24.48
C ALA A 29 0.12 8.66 -23.14
N VAL A 30 -0.99 8.12 -22.64
CA VAL A 30 -1.56 8.51 -21.35
C VAL A 30 -0.70 8.01 -20.19
N ARG A 31 -0.17 6.77 -20.27
CA ARG A 31 0.74 6.20 -19.28
C ARG A 31 2.04 6.98 -19.19
N ALA A 32 2.59 7.40 -20.33
CA ALA A 32 3.77 8.25 -20.37
C ALA A 32 3.53 9.59 -19.64
N SER A 33 2.43 10.29 -19.96
CA SER A 33 2.10 11.54 -19.28
C SER A 33 1.77 11.36 -17.78
N TYR A 34 1.14 10.25 -17.41
CA TYR A 34 0.94 9.88 -16.00
C TYR A 34 2.28 9.72 -15.26
N ASN A 35 3.22 8.99 -15.85
CA ASN A 35 4.55 8.78 -15.29
C ASN A 35 5.36 10.09 -15.19
N GLU A 36 5.18 11.04 -16.11
CA GLU A 36 5.77 12.39 -16.00
C GLU A 36 5.24 13.11 -14.76
N LEU A 37 3.92 13.02 -14.50
CA LEU A 37 3.31 13.65 -13.33
C LEU A 37 3.73 12.99 -12.03
N THR A 38 3.82 11.65 -11.97
CA THR A 38 4.32 10.93 -10.79
C THR A 38 5.78 11.23 -10.53
N ALA A 39 6.62 11.28 -11.57
CA ALA A 39 8.04 11.61 -11.43
C ALA A 39 8.21 13.04 -10.90
N LYS A 40 7.44 14.00 -11.43
CA LYS A 40 7.44 15.39 -10.96
C LYS A 40 6.98 15.53 -9.50
N THR A 41 6.03 14.70 -9.06
CA THR A 41 5.38 14.85 -7.73
C THR A 41 6.08 14.04 -6.65
N PHE A 42 6.52 12.82 -6.96
CA PHE A 42 7.02 11.83 -6.00
C PHE A 42 8.39 11.23 -6.38
N GLY A 43 8.95 11.58 -7.54
CA GLY A 43 10.27 11.10 -7.96
C GLY A 43 10.32 9.67 -8.49
N PHE A 44 9.17 9.02 -8.74
CA PHE A 44 9.12 7.65 -9.27
C PHE A 44 8.18 7.50 -10.48
N THR A 45 8.32 6.38 -11.18
CA THR A 45 7.43 5.97 -12.30
C THR A 45 6.94 4.55 -12.09
N PHE A 46 5.80 4.21 -12.70
CA PHE A 46 5.24 2.86 -12.68
C PHE A 46 5.71 2.01 -13.87
N GLU A 47 6.63 2.51 -14.69
CA GLU A 47 7.00 1.87 -15.96
C GLU A 47 7.69 0.52 -15.77
N GLU A 48 8.57 0.37 -14.79
CA GLU A 48 9.22 -0.91 -14.52
C GLU A 48 8.21 -1.96 -14.03
N TRP A 49 7.31 -1.54 -13.14
CA TRP A 49 6.22 -2.39 -12.63
C TRP A 49 5.26 -2.83 -13.76
N TYR A 50 5.00 -1.95 -14.73
CA TYR A 50 4.27 -2.27 -15.95
C TYR A 50 5.01 -3.29 -16.82
N ARG A 51 6.29 -3.03 -17.15
CA ARG A 51 7.10 -3.87 -18.04
C ARG A 51 7.30 -5.28 -17.52
N GLN A 52 7.42 -5.43 -16.20
CA GLN A 52 7.54 -6.72 -15.54
C GLN A 52 6.20 -7.47 -15.40
N GLY A 53 5.09 -6.86 -15.84
CA GLY A 53 3.77 -7.48 -15.84
C GLY A 53 3.06 -7.50 -14.49
N PHE A 54 3.59 -6.76 -13.49
CA PHE A 54 3.01 -6.70 -12.15
C PHE A 54 1.95 -5.60 -12.01
N TRP A 55 1.96 -4.55 -12.86
CA TRP A 55 0.85 -3.60 -12.87
C TRP A 55 -0.42 -4.24 -13.45
N THR A 56 -1.37 -4.56 -12.59
CA THR A 56 -2.65 -5.21 -12.93
C THR A 56 -3.85 -4.30 -12.64
N ASP A 57 -5.06 -4.85 -12.68
CA ASP A 57 -6.30 -4.19 -12.25
C ASP A 57 -6.41 -4.00 -10.72
N LYS A 58 -5.39 -4.42 -9.96
CA LYS A 58 -5.24 -4.12 -8.52
C LYS A 58 -4.61 -2.76 -8.23
N ASN A 59 -4.28 -1.99 -9.27
CA ASN A 59 -4.00 -0.55 -9.20
C ASN A 59 -4.65 0.12 -10.41
N VAL A 60 -5.69 0.92 -10.17
CA VAL A 60 -6.48 1.59 -11.20
C VAL A 60 -6.35 3.10 -11.02
N PRO A 61 -5.55 3.79 -11.86
CA PRO A 61 -5.53 5.25 -11.86
C PRO A 61 -6.87 5.82 -12.33
N TYR A 62 -7.46 6.70 -11.53
CA TYR A 62 -8.52 7.59 -11.99
C TYR A 62 -7.85 8.92 -12.31
N ALA A 63 -7.58 9.15 -13.60
CA ALA A 63 -6.87 10.33 -14.06
C ALA A 63 -7.82 11.32 -14.74
N LEU A 64 -7.56 12.62 -14.57
CA LEU A 64 -8.12 13.67 -15.42
C LEU A 64 -7.06 14.13 -16.43
N ARG A 65 -7.48 14.32 -17.68
CA ARG A 65 -6.65 14.80 -18.77
C ARG A 65 -7.12 16.13 -19.34
N ASP A 66 -6.17 17.00 -19.70
CA ASP A 66 -6.36 18.13 -20.62
C ASP A 66 -5.65 17.79 -21.94
N GLY A 67 -6.42 17.43 -22.97
CA GLY A 67 -5.88 16.78 -24.17
C GLY A 67 -5.21 15.44 -23.85
N THR A 68 -3.93 15.28 -24.21
CA THR A 68 -3.13 14.08 -23.88
C THR A 68 -2.45 14.15 -22.52
N LYS A 69 -2.38 15.33 -21.90
CA LYS A 69 -1.66 15.56 -20.64
C LYS A 69 -2.51 15.07 -19.46
N VAL A 70 -1.97 14.17 -18.65
CA VAL A 70 -2.55 13.83 -17.33
C VAL A 70 -2.24 14.96 -16.35
N ILE A 71 -3.27 15.53 -15.75
CA ILE A 71 -3.18 16.73 -14.90
C ILE A 71 -3.55 16.48 -13.44
N SER A 72 -4.24 15.38 -13.14
CA SER A 72 -4.65 15.00 -11.80
C SER A 72 -4.90 13.50 -11.73
N ASN A 73 -4.64 12.88 -10.59
CA ASN A 73 -4.88 11.46 -10.35
C ASN A 73 -5.30 11.18 -8.89
N VAL A 74 -6.15 10.18 -8.74
CA VAL A 74 -6.33 9.40 -7.52
C VAL A 74 -6.36 7.93 -7.95
N SER A 75 -5.41 7.12 -7.48
CA SER A 75 -5.38 5.70 -7.80
C SER A 75 -6.17 4.89 -6.78
N VAL A 76 -6.87 3.88 -7.27
CA VAL A 76 -7.60 2.90 -6.46
C VAL A 76 -6.79 1.61 -6.41
N ASN A 77 -6.47 1.13 -5.20
CA ASN A 77 -5.85 -0.18 -4.98
C ASN A 77 -6.80 -1.12 -4.22
N PRO A 78 -7.55 -1.99 -4.90
CA PRO A 78 -8.34 -3.03 -4.25
C PRO A 78 -7.44 -4.10 -3.63
N MET A 79 -7.75 -4.48 -2.39
CA MET A 79 -7.00 -5.47 -1.63
C MET A 79 -7.92 -6.49 -0.97
N ASP A 80 -7.46 -7.74 -0.93
CA ASP A 80 -8.07 -8.78 -0.13
C ASP A 80 -7.36 -8.86 1.23
N ILE A 81 -8.11 -8.59 2.30
CA ILE A 81 -7.62 -8.60 3.67
C ILE A 81 -8.21 -9.81 4.38
N LEU A 82 -7.36 -10.63 5.00
CA LEU A 82 -7.79 -11.66 5.94
C LEU A 82 -7.69 -11.09 7.36
N TRP A 83 -8.85 -10.95 8.02
CA TRP A 83 -8.98 -10.44 9.38
C TRP A 83 -9.90 -11.36 10.18
N ASN A 84 -9.42 -11.87 11.32
CA ASN A 84 -10.15 -12.84 12.16
C ASN A 84 -10.71 -14.06 11.38
N GLY A 85 -9.98 -14.53 10.37
CA GLY A 85 -10.41 -15.66 9.52
C GLY A 85 -11.46 -15.29 8.47
N GLU A 86 -11.91 -14.04 8.40
CA GLU A 86 -12.85 -13.55 7.40
C GLU A 86 -12.12 -12.76 6.32
N MET A 87 -12.52 -13.00 5.07
CA MET A 87 -12.06 -12.21 3.93
C MET A 87 -12.83 -10.89 3.86
N ARG A 88 -12.10 -9.80 3.68
CA ARG A 88 -12.60 -8.44 3.48
C ARG A 88 -12.02 -7.86 2.20
N ARG A 89 -12.83 -7.10 1.46
CA ARG A 89 -12.39 -6.33 0.30
C ARG A 89 -12.20 -4.88 0.70
N TYR A 90 -10.95 -4.46 0.87
CA TYR A 90 -10.61 -3.07 1.16
C TYR A 90 -10.17 -2.34 -0.11
N VAL A 91 -10.39 -1.03 -0.15
CA VAL A 91 -9.96 -0.16 -1.26
C VAL A 91 -9.12 0.98 -0.70
N GLN A 92 -7.86 1.02 -1.08
CA GLN A 92 -7.00 2.16 -0.77
C GLN A 92 -7.12 3.23 -1.85
N LEU A 93 -7.14 4.50 -1.45
CA LEU A 93 -6.85 5.62 -2.34
C LEU A 93 -5.39 6.01 -2.16
N GLY A 94 -4.63 5.96 -3.26
CA GLY A 94 -3.20 6.23 -3.28
C GLY A 94 -2.80 7.12 -4.45
N THR A 95 -1.53 7.52 -4.49
CA THR A 95 -0.97 8.38 -5.57
C THR A 95 -1.87 9.59 -5.88
N VAL A 96 -2.32 10.26 -4.82
CA VAL A 96 -3.18 11.45 -4.92
C VAL A 96 -2.32 12.63 -5.34
N MET A 97 -2.51 13.11 -6.56
CA MET A 97 -1.68 14.19 -7.10
C MET A 97 -2.46 15.08 -8.08
N THR A 98 -2.06 16.34 -8.15
CA THR A 98 -2.56 17.31 -9.13
C THR A 98 -1.40 18.21 -9.54
N ASP A 99 -1.20 18.36 -10.85
CA ASP A 99 -0.18 19.24 -11.42
C ASP A 99 -0.31 20.64 -10.78
N PRO A 100 0.77 21.23 -10.24
CA PRO A 100 0.76 22.56 -9.64
C PRO A 100 -0.05 23.62 -10.40
N GLU A 101 0.02 23.63 -11.74
CA GLU A 101 -0.70 24.61 -12.57
C GLU A 101 -2.23 24.44 -12.55
N TYR A 102 -2.70 23.26 -12.15
CA TYR A 102 -4.11 22.85 -12.14
C TYR A 102 -4.70 22.73 -10.72
N ARG A 103 -3.91 23.02 -9.68
CA ARG A 103 -4.39 23.01 -8.28
C ARG A 103 -5.45 24.08 -8.03
N GLY A 104 -6.25 23.87 -6.98
CA GLY A 104 -7.35 24.78 -6.62
C GLY A 104 -8.59 24.72 -7.52
N ARG A 105 -8.60 23.85 -8.55
CA ARG A 105 -9.72 23.71 -9.52
C ARG A 105 -10.70 22.58 -9.20
N GLY A 106 -10.59 21.97 -8.02
CA GLY A 106 -11.50 20.88 -7.61
C GLY A 106 -11.28 19.53 -8.31
N LEU A 107 -10.17 19.33 -9.02
CA LEU A 107 -9.91 18.10 -9.80
C LEU A 107 -9.92 16.82 -8.94
N ALA A 108 -9.22 16.83 -7.81
CA ALA A 108 -9.24 15.71 -6.88
C ALA A 108 -10.66 15.43 -6.32
N ARG A 109 -11.52 16.45 -6.18
CA ARG A 109 -12.91 16.27 -5.77
C ARG A 109 -13.71 15.50 -6.83
N ILE A 110 -13.52 15.82 -8.11
CA ILE A 110 -14.15 15.10 -9.22
C ILE A 110 -13.75 13.62 -9.17
N LEU A 111 -12.45 13.35 -9.03
CA LEU A 111 -11.89 12.00 -8.99
C LEU A 111 -12.41 11.19 -7.80
N ILE A 112 -12.33 11.72 -6.57
CA ILE A 112 -12.83 11.03 -5.37
C ILE A 112 -14.33 10.78 -5.48
N SER A 113 -15.11 11.74 -5.97
CA SER A 113 -16.56 11.57 -6.13
C SER A 113 -16.90 10.44 -7.09
N GLU A 114 -16.12 10.29 -8.16
CA GLU A 114 -16.29 9.20 -9.12
C GLU A 114 -15.88 7.85 -8.54
N ILE A 115 -14.77 7.79 -7.81
CA ILE A 115 -14.32 6.58 -7.12
C ILE A 115 -15.37 6.11 -6.10
N LEU A 116 -15.94 7.04 -5.33
CA LEU A 116 -16.99 6.72 -4.37
C LEU A 116 -18.21 6.11 -5.06
N LYS A 117 -18.66 6.64 -6.20
CA LYS A 117 -19.76 6.03 -6.97
C LYS A 117 -19.44 4.61 -7.43
N ASP A 118 -18.23 4.41 -7.95
CA ASP A 118 -17.82 3.11 -8.50
C ASP A 118 -17.64 2.04 -7.42
N TRP A 119 -17.16 2.42 -6.24
CA TRP A 119 -16.67 1.47 -5.23
C TRP A 119 -17.52 1.39 -3.98
N TRP A 120 -18.48 2.29 -3.76
CA TRP A 120 -19.29 2.31 -2.55
C TRP A 120 -19.88 0.93 -2.26
N ASP A 121 -20.59 0.29 -3.18
CA ASP A 121 -21.20 -1.03 -2.94
C ASP A 121 -20.28 -2.22 -3.24
N ARG A 122 -18.99 -1.99 -3.45
CA ARG A 122 -18.01 -3.02 -3.88
C ARG A 122 -16.84 -3.25 -2.92
N CYS A 123 -16.85 -2.58 -1.78
CA CYS A 123 -15.83 -2.75 -0.74
C CYS A 123 -16.43 -2.67 0.66
N ASP A 124 -15.80 -3.39 1.59
CA ASP A 124 -16.14 -3.38 3.00
C ASP A 124 -15.58 -2.12 3.69
N ALA A 125 -14.38 -1.69 3.28
CA ALA A 125 -13.75 -0.46 3.73
C ALA A 125 -13.06 0.29 2.57
N MET A 126 -12.99 1.61 2.70
CA MET A 126 -12.18 2.48 1.85
C MET A 126 -11.30 3.34 2.73
N PHE A 127 -10.02 3.42 2.41
CA PHE A 127 -9.03 4.06 3.26
C PHE A 127 -7.94 4.78 2.48
N LEU A 128 -7.15 5.60 3.17
CA LEU A 128 -5.94 6.23 2.64
C LEU A 128 -5.03 6.64 3.80
N PHE A 129 -3.76 6.82 3.47
CA PHE A 129 -2.79 7.47 4.35
C PHE A 129 -2.55 8.90 3.86
N ALA A 130 -2.44 9.82 4.79
CA ALA A 130 -2.21 11.21 4.50
C ALA A 130 -1.16 11.76 5.46
N ASN A 131 -0.15 12.43 4.89
CA ASN A 131 0.77 13.21 5.68
C ASN A 131 0.08 14.41 6.34
N ASP A 132 0.73 14.95 7.36
CA ASP A 132 0.21 16.03 8.20
C ASP A 132 -0.14 17.31 7.44
N SER A 133 0.42 17.51 6.25
CA SER A 133 0.20 18.74 5.47
C SER A 133 -1.19 18.83 4.83
N VAL A 134 -1.96 17.74 4.78
CA VAL A 134 -3.26 17.67 4.06
C VAL A 134 -4.42 17.07 4.87
N LEU A 135 -4.32 17.01 6.19
CA LEU A 135 -5.30 16.32 7.05
C LEU A 135 -6.73 16.89 6.99
N ASP A 136 -6.90 18.16 6.60
CA ASP A 136 -8.22 18.81 6.51
C ASP A 136 -8.89 18.61 5.14
N PHE A 137 -8.20 17.98 4.19
CA PHE A 137 -8.72 17.72 2.85
C PHE A 137 -9.72 16.56 2.84
N TYR A 138 -9.35 15.41 3.41
CA TYR A 138 -10.13 14.17 3.34
C TYR A 138 -11.44 14.14 4.15
N PRO A 139 -11.57 14.83 5.30
CA PRO A 139 -12.86 14.94 6.00
C PRO A 139 -13.99 15.52 5.16
N ARG A 140 -13.67 16.35 4.15
CA ARG A 140 -14.65 16.93 3.22
C ARG A 140 -15.32 15.89 2.31
N PHE A 141 -14.77 14.68 2.24
CA PHE A 141 -15.30 13.55 1.47
C PHE A 141 -15.89 12.46 2.37
N GLY A 142 -16.02 12.74 3.67
CA GLY A 142 -16.58 11.79 4.64
C GLY A 142 -15.56 10.81 5.23
N PHE A 143 -14.25 11.02 5.01
CA PHE A 143 -13.23 10.23 5.71
C PHE A 143 -13.05 10.72 7.15
N ILE A 144 -12.78 9.79 8.06
CA ILE A 144 -12.50 10.04 9.47
C ILE A 144 -11.10 9.55 9.81
N ARG A 145 -10.42 10.24 10.73
CA ARG A 145 -9.08 9.90 11.19
C ARG A 145 -9.15 8.74 12.20
N GLU A 146 -8.21 7.82 12.12
CA GLU A 146 -7.94 6.82 13.14
C GLU A 146 -6.44 6.77 13.43
N SER A 147 -6.09 6.45 14.67
CA SER A 147 -4.70 6.24 15.08
C SER A 147 -4.19 4.91 14.55
N THR A 148 -2.93 4.87 14.16
CA THR A 148 -2.21 3.63 13.85
C THR A 148 -1.05 3.46 14.82
N TYR A 149 -0.58 2.21 14.96
CA TYR A 149 0.41 1.88 15.98
C TYR A 149 1.52 1.04 15.39
N GLN A 150 2.75 1.29 15.79
CA GLN A 150 3.88 0.40 15.56
C GLN A 150 4.08 -0.49 16.79
N PHE A 151 4.51 -1.73 16.59
CA PHE A 151 4.78 -2.66 17.68
C PHE A 151 6.27 -2.93 17.78
N ARG A 152 6.92 -2.38 18.80
CA ARG A 152 8.34 -2.59 19.08
C ARG A 152 8.52 -3.76 20.03
N ARG A 153 9.52 -4.61 19.77
CA ARG A 153 9.96 -5.64 20.72
C ARG A 153 11.47 -5.72 20.82
N ARG A 154 11.97 -6.19 21.95
CA ARG A 154 13.40 -6.52 22.11
C ARG A 154 13.73 -7.79 21.33
N VAL A 155 14.92 -7.82 20.74
CA VAL A 155 15.47 -8.98 20.04
C VAL A 155 16.81 -9.35 20.67
N ILE A 156 17.08 -10.65 20.73
CA ILE A 156 18.42 -11.18 21.07
C ILE A 156 19.00 -11.72 19.76
N PRO A 157 20.02 -11.06 19.17
CA PRO A 157 20.61 -11.52 17.92
C PRO A 157 21.15 -12.95 18.02
N ASN A 158 20.82 -13.75 17.02
CA ASN A 158 21.43 -15.05 16.76
C ASN A 158 21.50 -15.25 15.23
N PRO A 159 22.35 -14.46 14.53
CA PRO A 159 22.32 -14.36 13.07
C PRO A 159 22.42 -15.73 12.39
N GLY A 160 21.43 -16.06 11.56
CA GLY A 160 21.15 -17.44 11.16
C GLY A 160 21.27 -17.72 9.65
N GLY A 161 22.33 -17.26 8.99
CA GLY A 161 22.58 -17.58 7.58
C GLY A 161 21.56 -16.96 6.61
N MET A 162 21.23 -15.70 6.86
CA MET A 162 20.32 -14.90 6.04
C MET A 162 20.89 -14.66 4.64
N ARG A 163 20.11 -14.96 3.59
CA ARG A 163 20.49 -14.71 2.20
C ARG A 163 19.60 -13.62 1.60
N ARG A 164 20.19 -12.49 1.19
CA ARG A 164 19.46 -11.47 0.43
C ARG A 164 19.01 -12.05 -0.91
N LEU A 165 17.73 -11.85 -1.24
CA LEU A 165 17.16 -12.24 -2.52
C LEU A 165 17.50 -11.21 -3.60
N ASN A 166 17.83 -11.68 -4.80
CA ASN A 166 18.05 -10.82 -5.96
C ASN A 166 16.74 -10.71 -6.76
N MET A 167 16.10 -9.54 -6.73
CA MET A 167 14.83 -9.32 -7.43
C MET A 167 14.94 -9.28 -8.96
N GLU A 168 16.16 -9.25 -9.52
CA GLU A 168 16.40 -9.47 -10.96
C GLU A 168 16.39 -10.96 -11.33
N CYS A 169 16.58 -11.85 -10.35
CA CYS A 169 16.62 -13.30 -10.55
C CYS A 169 15.21 -13.90 -10.46
N SER A 170 14.77 -14.59 -11.52
CA SER A 170 13.44 -15.24 -11.55
C SER A 170 13.25 -16.29 -10.48
N ALA A 171 14.30 -17.06 -10.14
CA ALA A 171 14.23 -18.08 -9.10
C ALA A 171 14.04 -17.47 -7.70
N ASP A 172 14.65 -16.30 -7.44
CA ASP A 172 14.47 -15.58 -6.17
C ASP A 172 13.09 -14.91 -6.10
N ARG A 173 12.57 -14.40 -7.22
CA ARG A 173 11.18 -13.91 -7.29
C ARG A 173 10.16 -15.03 -7.04
N GLU A 174 10.40 -16.22 -7.60
CA GLU A 174 9.53 -17.37 -7.34
C GLU A 174 9.64 -17.86 -5.89
N LEU A 175 10.83 -17.79 -5.30
CA LEU A 175 11.00 -18.08 -3.87
C LEU A 175 10.21 -17.11 -3.00
N LEU A 176 10.29 -15.80 -3.28
CA LEU A 176 9.47 -14.78 -2.61
C LEU A 176 7.97 -15.10 -2.77
N ARG A 177 7.53 -15.40 -3.99
CA ARG A 177 6.13 -15.75 -4.28
C ARG A 177 5.67 -16.99 -3.52
N SER A 178 6.47 -18.04 -3.49
CA SER A 178 6.14 -19.28 -2.78
C SER A 178 6.00 -19.07 -1.27
N CYS A 179 6.80 -18.18 -0.69
CA CYS A 179 6.68 -17.81 0.71
C CYS A 179 5.46 -16.92 0.92
N TYR A 180 5.25 -15.90 0.08
CA TYR A 180 4.08 -15.01 0.15
C TYR A 180 2.75 -15.77 0.20
N LEU A 181 2.61 -16.85 -0.56
CA LEU A 181 1.42 -17.71 -0.55
C LEU A 181 1.15 -18.41 0.79
N LYS A 182 2.15 -18.51 1.68
CA LYS A 182 2.00 -19.01 3.05
C LYS A 182 1.42 -17.96 4.01
N SER A 183 1.37 -16.69 3.59
CA SER A 183 0.98 -15.54 4.41
C SER A 183 1.91 -15.27 5.60
N ASN A 184 1.57 -14.28 6.41
CA ASN A 184 2.21 -13.97 7.68
C ASN A 184 1.40 -14.56 8.84
N PRO A 185 1.83 -15.68 9.44
CA PRO A 185 1.09 -16.31 10.53
C PRO A 185 1.13 -15.51 11.84
N PHE A 186 1.99 -14.50 11.92
CA PHE A 186 2.18 -13.67 13.10
C PHE A 186 1.34 -12.40 13.07
N SER A 187 0.68 -12.08 11.96
CA SER A 187 -0.13 -10.87 11.83
C SER A 187 -1.61 -11.14 12.09
N GLN A 188 -2.27 -10.27 12.87
CA GLN A 188 -3.73 -10.27 13.04
C GLN A 188 -4.46 -9.92 11.74
N MET A 189 -3.80 -9.15 10.85
CA MET A 189 -4.33 -8.70 9.57
C MET A 189 -3.34 -8.97 8.46
N THR A 190 -3.72 -9.74 7.44
CA THR A 190 -2.84 -10.05 6.31
C THR A 190 -3.45 -9.61 5.00
N VAL A 191 -2.61 -9.04 4.13
CA VAL A 191 -2.99 -8.70 2.76
C VAL A 191 -2.66 -9.90 1.87
N VAL A 192 -3.68 -10.58 1.39
CA VAL A 192 -3.56 -11.79 0.56
C VAL A 192 -3.95 -11.48 -0.89
N ASN A 193 -3.60 -12.35 -1.83
CA ASN A 193 -3.92 -12.18 -3.25
C ASN A 193 -3.48 -10.83 -3.86
N ASN A 194 -2.46 -10.16 -3.30
CA ASN A 194 -2.00 -8.83 -3.73
C ASN A 194 -0.47 -8.82 -3.96
N PHE A 195 0.07 -9.95 -4.42
CA PHE A 195 1.50 -10.12 -4.72
C PHE A 195 2.03 -9.05 -5.67
N GLU A 196 1.21 -8.60 -6.61
CA GLU A 196 1.52 -7.56 -7.56
C GLU A 196 1.91 -6.24 -6.87
N LEU A 197 1.18 -5.86 -5.82
CA LEU A 197 1.48 -4.66 -5.04
C LEU A 197 2.78 -4.85 -4.26
N LEU A 198 2.99 -6.00 -3.63
CA LEU A 198 4.28 -6.32 -3.00
C LEU A 198 5.46 -6.16 -3.99
N MET A 199 5.26 -6.58 -5.24
CA MET A 199 6.28 -6.47 -6.29
C MET A 199 6.58 -5.02 -6.69
N PHE A 200 5.65 -4.08 -6.52
CA PHE A 200 5.93 -2.65 -6.75
C PHE A 200 7.08 -2.15 -5.86
N TYR A 201 7.05 -2.50 -4.57
CA TYR A 201 8.11 -2.18 -3.61
C TYR A 201 9.36 -3.01 -3.89
N SER A 202 9.17 -4.31 -4.08
CA SER A 202 10.25 -5.30 -4.11
C SER A 202 11.19 -5.13 -5.30
N ILE A 203 10.73 -4.72 -6.48
CA ILE A 203 11.62 -4.51 -7.63
C ILE A 203 12.19 -3.08 -7.71
N SER A 204 11.73 -2.20 -6.82
CA SER A 204 12.06 -0.78 -6.86
C SER A 204 12.89 -0.40 -5.62
N PHE A 205 12.28 0.29 -4.67
CA PHE A 205 12.97 0.90 -3.54
C PHE A 205 13.32 -0.09 -2.41
N MET A 206 12.57 -1.18 -2.25
CA MET A 206 12.83 -2.22 -1.23
C MET A 206 13.61 -3.43 -1.76
N LYS A 207 14.17 -3.36 -2.98
CA LYS A 207 14.85 -4.51 -3.62
C LYS A 207 16.03 -5.08 -2.86
N ASN A 208 16.61 -4.31 -1.94
CA ASN A 208 17.74 -4.72 -1.12
C ASN A 208 17.33 -5.20 0.28
N CYS A 209 16.04 -5.19 0.58
CA CYS A 209 15.48 -5.36 1.93
C CYS A 209 14.79 -6.72 2.10
N ILE A 210 14.98 -7.64 1.15
CA ILE A 210 14.28 -8.93 1.10
C ILE A 210 15.26 -10.05 1.36
N PHE A 211 14.99 -10.86 2.37
CA PHE A 211 15.91 -11.88 2.82
C PHE A 211 15.22 -13.21 3.05
N TYR A 212 15.91 -14.29 2.69
CA TYR A 212 15.47 -15.66 2.91
C TYR A 212 16.26 -16.32 4.04
N LEU A 213 15.55 -16.90 5.00
CA LEU A 213 16.12 -17.69 6.07
C LEU A 213 15.82 -19.18 5.85
N LYS A 214 16.81 -19.89 5.28
CA LYS A 214 16.67 -21.29 4.87
C LYS A 214 16.21 -22.22 6.00
N LYS A 215 16.69 -22.00 7.22
CA LYS A 215 16.33 -22.80 8.41
C LYS A 215 14.82 -22.78 8.68
N PHE A 216 14.17 -21.65 8.41
CA PHE A 216 12.75 -21.43 8.70
C PHE A 216 11.87 -21.59 7.47
N GLY A 217 12.45 -21.72 6.27
CA GLY A 217 11.70 -21.66 5.02
C GLY A 217 10.89 -20.36 4.91
N ALA A 218 11.48 -19.25 5.38
CA ALA A 218 10.82 -17.97 5.58
C ALA A 218 11.48 -16.88 4.75
N VAL A 219 10.66 -15.95 4.25
CA VAL A 219 11.14 -14.66 3.75
C VAL A 219 10.78 -13.59 4.77
N ILE A 220 11.74 -12.73 5.10
CA ILE A 220 11.54 -11.50 5.84
C ILE A 220 11.84 -10.32 4.93
N ILE A 221 11.02 -9.27 5.03
CA ILE A 221 11.29 -7.99 4.40
C ILE A 221 11.60 -7.01 5.51
N ALA A 222 12.85 -6.55 5.58
CA ALA A 222 13.34 -5.76 6.68
C ALA A 222 14.38 -4.73 6.26
N GLU A 223 14.37 -3.60 6.96
CA GLU A 223 15.42 -2.58 6.93
C GLU A 223 16.08 -2.47 8.30
N TYR A 224 17.28 -1.90 8.32
CA TYR A 224 18.10 -1.81 9.52
C TYR A 224 18.66 -0.41 9.62
N GLU A 225 18.36 0.26 10.73
CA GLU A 225 18.84 1.59 11.07
C GLU A 225 19.32 1.57 12.52
N ASP A 226 20.58 1.96 12.74
CA ASP A 226 21.25 1.84 14.04
C ASP A 226 21.03 0.47 14.69
N THR A 227 20.45 0.42 15.88
CA THR A 227 20.17 -0.82 16.63
C THR A 227 18.76 -1.38 16.39
N VAL A 228 18.02 -0.83 15.41
CA VAL A 228 16.63 -1.19 15.13
C VAL A 228 16.50 -1.89 13.77
N MET A 229 15.81 -3.03 13.77
CA MET A 229 15.36 -3.70 12.57
C MET A 229 13.87 -3.42 12.34
N THR A 230 13.53 -2.66 11.30
CA THR A 230 12.14 -2.51 10.86
C THR A 230 11.77 -3.74 10.05
N CYS A 231 10.91 -4.58 10.62
CA CYS A 231 10.40 -5.80 10.00
C CYS A 231 9.04 -5.50 9.36
N TYR A 232 9.03 -5.21 8.06
CA TYR A 232 7.81 -4.86 7.33
C TYR A 232 6.84 -6.04 7.22
N ASP A 233 7.34 -7.25 6.91
CA ASP A 233 6.51 -8.46 6.84
C ASP A 233 7.36 -9.74 6.90
N ILE A 234 6.73 -10.86 7.26
CA ILE A 234 7.33 -12.20 7.32
C ILE A 234 6.39 -13.20 6.65
N PHE A 235 6.90 -13.97 5.70
CA PHE A 235 6.14 -15.00 5.01
C PHE A 235 6.72 -16.39 5.30
N CYS A 236 5.97 -17.23 6.01
CA CYS A 236 6.42 -18.56 6.45
C CYS A 236 5.27 -19.48 6.85
N ASP A 237 5.58 -20.74 7.15
CA ASP A 237 4.58 -21.71 7.63
C ASP A 237 4.15 -21.41 9.09
N PRO A 238 2.89 -21.70 9.48
CA PRO A 238 2.32 -21.28 10.76
C PRO A 238 2.90 -21.95 12.02
N TYR A 239 3.75 -22.96 11.86
CA TYR A 239 4.44 -23.62 12.98
C TYR A 239 5.80 -22.99 13.31
N GLN A 240 6.19 -21.93 12.60
CA GLN A 240 7.40 -21.18 12.93
C GLN A 240 7.16 -20.25 14.11
N GLU A 241 8.24 -19.86 14.78
CA GLU A 241 8.20 -18.95 15.91
C GLU A 241 8.72 -17.57 15.52
N LEU A 242 7.92 -16.51 15.76
CA LEU A 242 8.25 -15.13 15.42
C LEU A 242 9.61 -14.73 16.00
N GLU A 243 9.85 -15.03 17.27
CA GLU A 243 11.09 -14.68 17.96
C GLU A 243 12.31 -15.34 17.31
N ALA A 244 12.22 -16.61 16.95
CA ALA A 244 13.32 -17.33 16.34
C ALA A 244 13.68 -16.77 14.96
N ILE A 245 12.68 -16.33 14.18
CA ILE A 245 12.90 -15.68 12.88
C ILE A 245 13.54 -14.30 13.08
N LEU A 246 13.01 -13.47 13.98
CA LEU A 246 13.54 -12.13 14.24
C LEU A 246 14.99 -12.19 14.76
N SER A 247 15.28 -13.08 15.71
CA SER A 247 16.64 -13.31 16.20
C SER A 247 17.61 -13.75 15.09
N ALA A 248 17.16 -14.58 14.15
CA ALA A 248 17.99 -15.04 13.05
C ALA A 248 18.19 -13.99 11.95
N ALA A 249 17.25 -13.06 11.79
CA ALA A 249 17.31 -11.94 10.87
C ALA A 249 18.05 -10.73 11.44
N ALA A 250 18.13 -10.60 12.77
CA ALA A 250 18.86 -9.53 13.44
C ALA A 250 20.36 -9.52 13.06
N LYS A 251 20.93 -8.32 12.98
CA LYS A 251 22.39 -8.11 12.97
C LYS A 251 22.93 -8.21 14.39
N GLU A 252 24.25 -8.34 14.53
CA GLU A 252 24.90 -8.51 15.85
C GLU A 252 24.60 -7.36 16.83
N ASP A 253 24.39 -6.15 16.30
CA ASP A 253 24.09 -4.91 17.03
C ASP A 253 22.59 -4.58 17.11
N THR A 254 21.72 -5.42 16.56
CA THR A 254 20.27 -5.20 16.62
C THR A 254 19.74 -5.47 18.03
N GLU A 255 19.13 -4.46 18.65
CA GLU A 255 18.52 -4.56 19.97
C GLU A 255 16.99 -4.67 19.90
N PHE A 256 16.38 -4.06 18.88
CA PHE A 256 14.93 -3.97 18.74
C PHE A 256 14.46 -4.38 17.33
N ALA A 257 13.24 -4.91 17.27
CA ALA A 257 12.50 -5.05 16.04
C ALA A 257 11.20 -4.26 16.11
N ASP A 258 10.98 -3.42 15.10
CA ASP A 258 9.73 -2.70 14.88
C ASP A 258 8.90 -3.46 13.84
N LEU A 259 7.74 -3.95 14.26
CA LEU A 259 6.88 -4.75 13.40
C LEU A 259 5.95 -3.83 12.59
N GLY A 260 6.06 -3.90 11.27
CA GLY A 260 5.17 -3.24 10.32
C GLY A 260 3.82 -3.93 10.14
N PHE A 261 3.43 -4.77 11.10
CA PHE A 261 2.16 -5.50 11.15
C PHE A 261 1.68 -5.64 12.60
N SER A 262 0.37 -5.86 12.79
CA SER A 262 -0.21 -6.05 14.13
C SER A 262 0.03 -7.48 14.61
N PRO A 263 0.86 -7.74 15.63
CA PRO A 263 1.19 -9.11 16.01
C PRO A 263 0.01 -9.81 16.71
N VAL A 264 -0.17 -11.10 16.42
CA VAL A 264 -1.19 -11.95 17.08
C VAL A 264 -0.95 -12.02 18.59
N SER A 265 0.30 -12.30 18.99
CA SER A 265 0.72 -12.23 20.40
C SER A 265 1.40 -10.89 20.71
N ARG A 266 0.94 -10.22 21.77
CA ARG A 266 1.40 -8.89 22.17
C ARG A 266 2.24 -8.88 23.45
N ASP A 267 2.43 -10.03 24.09
CA ASP A 267 2.97 -10.11 25.47
C ASP A 267 4.36 -9.49 25.63
N THR A 268 5.13 -9.39 24.54
CA THR A 268 6.49 -8.81 24.52
C THR A 268 6.60 -7.55 23.66
N CYS A 269 5.48 -7.01 23.19
CA CYS A 269 5.45 -5.85 22.30
C CYS A 269 5.02 -4.59 23.04
N VAL A 270 5.70 -3.49 22.77
CA VAL A 270 5.31 -2.16 23.21
C VAL A 270 4.65 -1.45 22.04
N PRO A 271 3.34 -1.14 22.12
CA PRO A 271 2.67 -0.35 21.09
C PRO A 271 3.03 1.13 21.24
N THR A 272 3.42 1.76 20.14
CA THR A 272 3.67 3.20 20.02
C THR A 272 2.75 3.75 18.93
N GLU A 273 2.08 4.87 19.17
CA GLU A 273 1.25 5.51 18.14
C GLU A 273 2.15 6.09 17.04
N GLU A 274 1.80 5.88 15.77
CA GLU A 274 2.50 6.47 14.64
C GLU A 274 1.97 7.89 14.39
N GLU A 275 2.87 8.87 14.32
CA GLU A 275 2.50 10.29 14.19
C GLU A 275 2.71 10.85 12.78
N GLU A 276 3.54 10.22 11.94
CA GLU A 276 3.93 10.79 10.62
C GLU A 276 2.85 10.62 9.53
N ASP A 277 2.12 9.51 9.57
CA ASP A 277 1.07 9.19 8.62
C ASP A 277 -0.26 8.93 9.33
N THR A 278 -1.28 9.73 8.99
CA THR A 278 -2.61 9.56 9.54
C THR A 278 -3.44 8.63 8.65
N LEU A 279 -4.00 7.56 9.25
CA LEU A 279 -4.98 6.71 8.59
C LEU A 279 -6.34 7.42 8.52
N PHE A 280 -6.91 7.45 7.31
CA PHE A 280 -8.27 7.91 7.06
C PHE A 280 -9.13 6.74 6.58
N LEU A 281 -10.31 6.57 7.19
CA LEU A 281 -11.32 5.58 6.81
C LEU A 281 -12.61 6.26 6.39
N LEU A 282 -13.26 5.77 5.34
CA LEU A 282 -14.53 6.32 4.87
C LEU A 282 -15.65 6.03 5.88
N LYS A 283 -16.32 7.08 6.38
CA LYS A 283 -17.45 6.94 7.30
C LYS A 283 -18.60 6.17 6.66
N GLY A 284 -19.23 5.30 7.45
CA GLY A 284 -20.34 4.44 7.00
C GLY A 284 -19.88 3.12 6.38
N LYS A 285 -18.57 2.89 6.31
CA LYS A 285 -17.94 1.60 6.00
C LYS A 285 -17.36 0.95 7.24
N GLU A 286 -16.83 -0.26 7.08
CA GLU A 286 -16.17 -0.97 8.17
C GLU A 286 -14.99 -0.15 8.71
N ASN A 287 -14.84 -0.16 10.03
CA ASN A 287 -13.73 0.46 10.73
C ASN A 287 -13.31 -0.45 11.87
N ILE A 288 -12.33 -1.32 11.60
CA ILE A 288 -11.79 -2.26 12.59
C ILE A 288 -10.81 -1.58 13.57
N TRP A 289 -10.28 -0.40 13.24
CA TRP A 289 -9.36 0.37 14.10
C TRP A 289 -10.05 0.98 15.30
N LYS A 290 -11.34 1.30 15.20
CA LYS A 290 -12.08 1.94 16.29
C LYS A 290 -11.93 1.20 17.62
N GLY A 291 -11.25 1.83 18.57
CA GLY A 291 -11.00 1.30 19.91
C GLY A 291 -9.97 0.17 19.97
N ARG A 292 -9.15 -0.01 18.93
CA ARG A 292 -8.10 -1.04 18.85
C ARG A 292 -6.78 -0.41 18.46
N GLN A 293 -5.70 -0.89 19.09
CA GLN A 293 -4.34 -0.59 18.64
C GLN A 293 -3.99 -1.56 17.52
N LEU A 294 -3.98 -1.05 16.28
CA LEU A 294 -3.67 -1.80 15.07
C LEU A 294 -2.79 -0.95 14.15
N THR A 295 -1.95 -1.64 13.39
CA THR A 295 -1.28 -1.12 12.20
C THR A 295 -1.85 -1.75 10.95
N PHE A 296 -1.86 -0.98 9.86
CA PHE A 296 -2.04 -1.57 8.53
C PHE A 296 -0.69 -2.11 8.05
N PRO A 297 -0.61 -3.32 7.48
CA PRO A 297 0.63 -3.87 6.96
C PRO A 297 1.41 -2.85 6.11
N HIS A 298 2.61 -2.47 6.55
CA HIS A 298 3.37 -1.36 5.98
C HIS A 298 3.76 -1.58 4.51
N LEU A 299 3.93 -2.82 4.06
CA LEU A 299 4.19 -3.15 2.64
C LEU A 299 3.01 -2.88 1.70
N PHE A 300 1.87 -2.48 2.25
CA PHE A 300 0.65 -2.22 1.51
C PHE A 300 0.09 -0.82 1.84
N HIS A 301 0.90 0.06 2.44
CA HIS A 301 0.64 1.50 2.47
C HIS A 301 1.25 2.16 1.21
N THR A 302 0.51 3.02 0.49
CA THR A 302 0.97 3.77 -0.71
C THR A 302 0.68 5.25 -0.57
#